data_AF-A0A7R8XA34-F1
#
_entry.id   AF-A0A7R8XA34-F1
#
_cell.length_a   1.000
_cell.length_b   1.000
_cell.length_c   1.000
_cell.angle_alpha   90.00
_cell.angle_beta   90.00
_cell.angle_gamma   90.00
#
_symmetry.space_group_name_H-M   'P 1'
#
loop_
_entity.id
_entity.type
_entity.pdbx_description
1 polymer ?
#
loop_
_entity_poly.entity_id
_entity_poly.type
_entity_poly.pdbx_seq_one_letter_code
_entity_poly.pdbx_strand_id
1 'polypeptide(L)'
;MCTSVKPALEMSLKLLALDYVNLYLMHWPMAYEQKLLEFCEKKGIVLTAYSPLGSPDRPWAKPDDPSLFEDPKIQAIAKKYGKSKAQILLCFQVQRMVAVIPKSITKSCIEENFRIFDFELDPVDMKELESFNLEARGRLCHQQWDKSHKYYPFNIEF
;
A
#
# COMPACT_ATOMS: atom_id res chain seq x y z
N MET A 1 -6.15 30.88 1.70
CA MET A 1 -4.91 30.07 1.62
C MET A 1 -4.78 29.26 2.90
N CYS A 2 -4.44 27.97 2.80
CA CYS A 2 -4.29 27.09 3.97
C CYS A 2 -3.02 27.49 4.74
N THR A 3 -3.16 28.14 5.89
CA THR A 3 -2.03 28.67 6.70
C THR A 3 -1.45 27.63 7.67
N SER A 4 -2.00 26.42 7.73
CA SER A 4 -1.67 25.40 8.74
C SER A 4 -0.57 24.41 8.34
N VAL A 5 -0.06 24.44 7.09
CA VAL A 5 0.93 23.46 6.61
C VAL A 5 2.26 23.56 7.36
N LYS A 6 2.81 24.78 7.48
CA LYS A 6 4.09 25.01 8.17
C LYS A 6 4.01 24.65 9.67
N PRO A 7 3.01 25.13 10.44
CA PRO A 7 2.84 24.72 11.84
C PRO A 7 2.66 23.21 12.03
N ALA A 8 1.95 22.52 11.11
CA ALA A 8 1.79 21.07 11.17
C ALA A 8 3.11 20.33 10.95
N LEU A 9 3.92 20.76 9.97
CA LEU A 9 5.25 20.20 9.74
C LEU A 9 6.20 20.47 10.91
N GLU A 10 6.24 21.68 11.46
CA GLU A 10 7.06 22.04 12.64
C GLU A 10 6.69 21.18 13.86
N MET A 11 5.39 20.92 14.06
CA MET A 11 4.91 20.01 15.10
C MET A 11 5.40 18.57 14.86
N SER A 12 5.30 18.06 13.63
CA SER A 12 5.82 16.72 13.29
C SER A 12 7.34 16.62 13.52
N LEU A 13 8.12 17.61 13.08
CA LEU A 13 9.58 17.66 13.27
C LEU A 13 9.96 17.64 14.76
N LYS A 14 9.26 18.43 15.59
CA LYS A 14 9.46 18.44 17.04
C LYS A 14 9.13 17.09 17.68
N LEU A 15 8.03 16.44 17.28
CA LEU A 15 7.63 15.12 17.81
C LEU A 15 8.60 14.01 17.40
N LEU A 16 9.16 14.08 16.19
CA LEU A 16 10.12 13.10 15.67
C LEU A 16 11.56 13.38 16.11
N ALA A 17 11.81 14.53 16.76
CA ALA A 17 13.14 15.03 17.08
C ALA A 17 14.07 15.11 15.86
N LEU A 18 13.57 15.68 14.76
CA LEU A 18 14.27 15.86 13.49
C LEU A 18 14.28 17.32 13.05
N ASP A 19 15.31 17.74 12.32
CA ASP A 19 15.40 19.08 11.73
C ASP A 19 14.77 19.17 10.33
N TYR A 20 14.60 18.03 9.65
CA TYR A 20 13.93 17.93 8.34
C TYR A 20 13.33 16.52 8.13
N VAL A 21 12.48 16.37 7.10
CA VAL A 21 12.00 15.07 6.62
C VAL A 21 12.43 14.88 5.16
N ASN A 22 12.81 13.65 4.77
CA ASN A 22 13.17 13.34 3.38
C ASN A 22 11.99 13.48 2.41
N LEU A 23 10.77 13.27 2.89
CA LEU A 23 9.54 13.33 2.10
C LEU A 23 8.38 13.78 2.99
N TYR A 24 7.62 14.80 2.56
CA TYR A 24 6.39 15.24 3.22
C TYR A 24 5.22 15.08 2.25
N LEU A 25 4.24 14.27 2.64
CA LEU A 25 3.11 13.90 1.78
C LEU A 25 1.85 14.66 2.20
N MET A 26 1.06 15.07 1.22
CA MET A 26 -0.36 15.34 1.47
C MET A 26 -1.04 14.00 1.75
N HIS A 27 -1.51 13.80 2.98
CA HIS A 27 -2.07 12.52 3.44
C HIS A 27 -3.27 12.07 2.59
N TRP A 28 -4.06 13.02 2.09
CA TRP A 28 -5.20 12.82 1.18
C TRP A 28 -5.10 13.85 0.06
N PRO A 29 -5.55 13.57 -1.20
CA PRO A 29 -6.65 12.69 -1.56
C PRO A 29 -6.28 11.61 -2.61
N MET A 30 -5.16 10.90 -2.53
CA MET A 30 -4.79 10.00 -3.66
C MET A 30 -5.34 8.58 -3.51
N ALA A 31 -5.95 8.06 -4.58
CA ALA A 31 -6.42 6.68 -4.70
C ALA A 31 -5.30 5.74 -5.20
N TYR A 32 -5.57 4.44 -5.31
CA TYR A 32 -4.70 3.46 -5.96
C TYR A 32 -5.51 2.69 -7.00
N GLU A 33 -5.09 2.73 -8.26
CA GLU A 33 -5.66 2.02 -9.42
C GLU A 33 -4.53 1.74 -10.44
N GLN A 34 -4.67 0.69 -11.26
CA GLN A 34 -3.65 0.34 -12.27
C GLN A 34 -3.39 1.50 -13.25
N LYS A 35 -4.46 2.16 -13.69
CA LYS A 35 -4.36 3.33 -14.58
C LYS A 35 -3.64 4.50 -13.87
N LEU A 36 -3.75 4.61 -12.54
CA LEU A 36 -3.00 5.60 -11.75
C LEU A 36 -1.51 5.28 -11.70
N LEU A 37 -1.15 4.00 -11.57
CA LEU A 37 0.25 3.59 -11.66
C LEU A 37 0.84 4.02 -13.01
N GLU A 38 0.17 3.70 -14.11
CA GLU A 38 0.63 4.06 -15.46
C GLU A 38 0.70 5.59 -15.67
N PHE A 39 -0.26 6.35 -15.13
CA PHE A 39 -0.23 7.82 -15.20
C PHE A 39 0.92 8.40 -14.38
N CYS A 40 1.09 7.94 -13.14
CA CYS A 40 2.16 8.40 -12.27
C CYS A 40 3.52 8.08 -12.88
N GLU A 41 3.70 6.87 -13.43
CA GLU A 41 4.90 6.47 -14.15
C GLU A 41 5.20 7.41 -15.33
N LYS A 42 4.22 7.68 -16.19
CA LYS A 42 4.35 8.64 -17.32
C LYS A 42 4.68 10.07 -16.88
N LYS A 43 4.44 10.42 -15.62
CA LYS A 43 4.73 11.72 -15.03
C LYS A 43 6.00 11.74 -14.17
N GLY A 44 6.72 10.61 -14.08
CA GLY A 44 7.89 10.48 -13.22
C GLY A 44 7.56 10.57 -11.72
N ILE A 45 6.32 10.22 -11.34
CA ILE A 45 5.86 10.20 -9.95
C ILE A 45 5.98 8.77 -9.42
N VAL A 46 6.79 8.59 -8.38
CA VAL A 46 6.91 7.29 -7.70
C VAL A 46 5.73 7.10 -6.75
N LEU A 47 5.06 5.95 -6.86
CA LEU A 47 4.00 5.58 -5.93
C LEU A 47 4.54 4.84 -4.71
N THR A 48 3.93 5.09 -3.55
CA THR A 48 4.17 4.35 -2.31
C THR A 48 2.88 3.64 -1.89
N ALA A 49 2.89 2.32 -1.88
CA ALA A 49 1.79 1.49 -1.43
C ALA A 49 1.67 1.53 0.10
N TYR A 50 0.67 2.25 0.58
CA TYR A 50 0.18 2.15 1.95
C TYR A 50 -0.67 0.89 2.13
N SER A 51 -0.61 0.29 3.33
CA SER A 51 -1.29 -0.97 3.64
C SER A 51 -1.00 -2.11 2.64
N PRO A 52 0.27 -2.37 2.28
CA PRO A 52 0.61 -3.34 1.22
C PRO A 52 0.24 -4.79 1.58
N LEU A 53 -0.06 -5.06 2.86
CA LEU A 53 -0.49 -6.36 3.38
C LEU A 53 -2.00 -6.43 3.67
N GLY A 54 -2.78 -5.46 3.19
CA GLY A 54 -4.24 -5.45 3.36
C GLY A 54 -4.74 -5.03 4.75
N SER A 55 -3.86 -4.48 5.59
CA SER A 55 -4.18 -3.92 6.92
C SER A 55 -5.13 -4.78 7.77
N PRO A 56 -4.73 -6.01 8.16
CA PRO A 56 -5.56 -6.91 8.96
C PRO A 56 -5.94 -6.32 10.33
N ASP A 57 -5.03 -5.55 10.96
CA ASP A 57 -5.24 -4.92 12.27
C ASP A 57 -6.12 -3.65 12.24
N ARG A 58 -6.79 -3.34 11.12
CA ARG A 58 -7.57 -2.09 11.02
C ARG A 58 -8.75 -2.12 12.01
N PRO A 59 -9.04 -1.02 12.75
CA PRO A 59 -10.10 -0.99 13.76
C PRO A 59 -11.52 -1.30 13.22
N TRP A 60 -11.75 -1.10 11.92
CA TRP A 60 -13.04 -1.31 11.26
C TRP A 60 -13.09 -2.59 10.42
N ALA A 61 -12.17 -3.54 10.64
CA ALA A 61 -12.19 -4.84 9.96
C ALA A 61 -13.45 -5.62 10.33
N LYS A 62 -14.11 -6.19 9.32
CA LYS A 62 -15.22 -7.12 9.52
C LYS A 62 -14.76 -8.56 9.28
N PRO A 63 -15.38 -9.57 9.93
CA PRO A 63 -15.01 -10.97 9.75
C PRO A 63 -15.14 -11.49 8.31
N ASP A 64 -16.06 -10.90 7.54
CA ASP A 64 -16.36 -11.21 6.14
C ASP A 64 -15.52 -10.42 5.14
N ASP A 65 -14.66 -9.50 5.61
CA ASP A 65 -13.80 -8.74 4.72
C ASP A 65 -12.76 -9.66 4.05
N PRO A 66 -12.49 -9.46 2.76
CA PRO A 66 -11.53 -10.27 2.03
C PRO A 66 -10.12 -10.12 2.62
N SER A 67 -9.46 -11.25 2.87
CA SER A 67 -8.08 -11.31 3.34
C SER A 67 -7.15 -11.71 2.22
N LEU A 68 -6.09 -10.92 2.00
CA LEU A 68 -5.01 -11.27 1.07
C LEU A 68 -4.27 -12.53 1.52
N PHE A 69 -4.16 -12.74 2.83
CA PHE A 69 -3.46 -13.91 3.36
C PHE A 69 -4.26 -15.21 3.15
N GLU A 70 -5.57 -15.13 3.01
CA GLU A 70 -6.42 -16.32 2.84
C GLU A 70 -6.66 -16.68 1.38
N ASP A 71 -6.09 -15.92 0.43
CA ASP A 71 -6.31 -16.22 -0.97
C ASP A 71 -5.48 -17.42 -1.45
N PRO A 72 -6.13 -18.43 -2.07
CA PRO A 72 -5.44 -19.64 -2.51
C PRO A 72 -4.36 -19.38 -3.56
N LYS A 73 -4.48 -18.32 -4.37
CA LYS A 73 -3.46 -17.99 -5.38
C LYS A 73 -2.17 -17.50 -4.73
N ILE A 74 -2.30 -16.59 -3.75
CA ILE A 74 -1.15 -16.08 -2.98
C ILE A 74 -0.51 -17.21 -2.20
N GLN A 75 -1.30 -18.12 -1.63
CA GLN A 75 -0.79 -19.32 -0.96
C GLN A 75 -0.01 -20.24 -1.91
N ALA A 76 -0.52 -20.47 -3.12
CA ALA A 76 0.14 -21.30 -4.13
C ALA A 76 1.48 -20.69 -4.56
N ILE A 77 1.51 -19.38 -4.82
CA ILE A 77 2.74 -18.67 -5.19
C ILE A 77 3.73 -18.66 -4.02
N ALA A 78 3.28 -18.36 -2.80
CA ALA A 78 4.12 -18.42 -1.60
C ALA A 78 4.80 -19.79 -1.44
N LYS A 79 4.03 -20.87 -1.65
CA LYS A 79 4.55 -22.24 -1.64
C LYS A 79 5.55 -22.49 -2.76
N LYS A 80 5.30 -22.02 -3.98
CA LYS A 80 6.20 -22.15 -5.15
C LYS A 80 7.58 -21.57 -4.85
N TYR A 81 7.66 -20.40 -4.23
CA TYR A 81 8.93 -19.73 -3.92
C TYR A 81 9.52 -20.12 -2.56
N GLY A 82 8.80 -20.88 -1.73
CA GLY A 82 9.22 -21.14 -0.35
C GLY A 82 9.31 -19.86 0.49
N LYS A 83 8.47 -18.86 0.18
CA LYS A 83 8.42 -17.55 0.83
C LYS A 83 7.09 -17.36 1.55
N SER A 84 7.03 -16.41 2.47
CA SER A 84 5.77 -16.07 3.13
C SER A 84 4.84 -15.30 2.20
N LYS A 85 3.54 -15.34 2.51
CA LYS A 85 2.51 -14.57 1.80
C LYS A 85 2.81 -13.06 1.83
N ALA A 86 3.36 -12.55 2.93
CA ALA A 86 3.77 -11.16 3.05
C ALA A 86 4.93 -10.83 2.11
N GLN A 87 5.94 -11.70 2.02
CA GLN A 87 7.06 -11.51 1.09
C GLN A 87 6.59 -11.48 -0.38
N ILE A 88 5.67 -12.36 -0.78
CA ILE A 88 5.09 -12.35 -2.13
C ILE A 88 4.39 -11.01 -2.42
N LEU A 89 3.52 -10.56 -1.51
CA LEU A 89 2.78 -9.30 -1.66
C LEU A 89 3.70 -8.08 -1.76
N LEU A 90 4.79 -8.07 -0.98
CA LEU A 90 5.74 -6.95 -0.97
C LEU A 90 6.64 -6.97 -2.22
N CYS A 91 7.17 -8.13 -2.58
CA CYS A 91 8.00 -8.31 -3.77
C CYS A 91 7.24 -7.92 -5.04
N PHE A 92 5.98 -8.33 -5.15
CA PHE A 92 5.08 -7.95 -6.25
C PHE A 92 5.00 -6.42 -6.47
N GLN A 93 4.86 -5.64 -5.40
CA GLN A 93 4.78 -4.18 -5.51
C GLN A 93 6.13 -3.58 -5.89
N VAL A 94 7.22 -4.05 -5.26
CA VAL A 94 8.57 -3.55 -5.54
C VAL A 94 8.97 -3.82 -7.01
N GLN A 95 8.65 -5.00 -7.55
CA GLN A 95 8.90 -5.33 -8.96
C GLN A 95 8.10 -4.48 -9.95
N ARG A 96 7.00 -3.85 -9.51
CA ARG A 96 6.21 -2.89 -10.29
C ARG A 96 6.66 -1.44 -10.06
N MET A 97 7.85 -1.25 -9.50
CA MET A 97 8.43 0.06 -9.16
C MET A 97 7.57 0.85 -8.17
N VAL A 98 6.83 0.14 -7.30
CA VAL A 98 6.03 0.73 -6.22
C VAL A 98 6.77 0.55 -4.90
N ALA A 99 7.08 1.66 -4.22
CA ALA A 99 7.65 1.60 -2.88
C ALA A 99 6.62 1.02 -1.89
N VAL A 100 7.05 0.24 -0.90
CA VAL A 100 6.16 -0.38 0.09
C VAL A 100 6.52 0.03 1.50
N ILE A 101 5.50 0.21 2.35
CA ILE A 101 5.67 0.58 3.78
C ILE A 101 4.87 -0.38 4.69
N PRO A 102 5.23 -1.68 4.77
CA PRO A 102 4.54 -2.62 5.65
C PRO A 102 4.75 -2.26 7.12
N LYS A 103 3.67 -2.20 7.91
CA LYS A 103 3.74 -2.06 9.36
C LYS A 103 3.86 -3.43 10.01
N SER A 104 4.77 -3.56 10.98
CA SER A 104 4.77 -4.62 11.98
C SER A 104 5.43 -4.13 13.26
N ILE A 105 5.02 -4.69 14.40
CA ILE A 105 5.69 -4.52 15.70
C ILE A 105 6.39 -5.81 16.14
N THR A 106 6.24 -6.89 15.38
CA THR A 106 6.83 -8.20 15.67
C THR A 106 8.18 -8.31 14.99
N LYS A 107 9.25 -8.50 15.76
CA LYS A 107 10.64 -8.52 15.26
C LYS A 107 10.84 -9.49 14.09
N SER A 108 10.37 -10.73 14.21
CA SER A 108 10.51 -11.73 13.15
C SER A 108 9.80 -11.32 11.86
N CYS A 109 8.61 -10.72 11.95
CA CYS A 109 7.89 -10.19 10.79
C CYS A 109 8.61 -8.99 10.17
N ILE A 110 9.24 -8.11 10.96
CA ILE A 110 10.05 -7.01 10.43
C ILE A 110 11.23 -7.55 9.62
N GLU A 111 11.95 -8.53 10.16
CA GLU A 111 13.07 -9.18 9.48
C GLU A 111 12.61 -9.92 8.21
N GLU A 112 11.50 -10.64 8.28
CA GLU A 112 10.92 -11.35 7.14
C GLU A 112 10.47 -10.40 6.02
N ASN A 113 9.75 -9.32 6.36
CA ASN A 113 9.27 -8.32 5.41
C ASN A 113 10.41 -7.62 4.65
N PHE A 114 11.62 -7.57 5.22
CA PHE A 114 12.79 -6.98 4.58
C PHE A 114 13.51 -7.94 3.63
N ARG A 115 13.32 -9.26 3.79
CA ARG A 115 13.93 -10.30 2.94
C ARG A 115 13.09 -10.54 1.68
N ILE A 116 12.99 -9.50 0.85
CA ILE A 116 12.24 -9.52 -0.42
C ILE A 116 13.11 -9.23 -1.64
N PHE A 117 14.41 -9.05 -1.44
CA PHE A 117 15.38 -8.71 -2.49
C PHE A 117 16.27 -9.90 -2.90
N ASP A 118 16.00 -11.09 -2.35
CA ASP A 118 16.74 -12.33 -2.60
C ASP A 118 16.00 -13.32 -3.52
N PHE A 119 14.88 -12.88 -4.12
CA PHE A 119 14.12 -13.64 -5.11
C PHE A 119 13.36 -12.69 -6.05
N GLU A 120 12.89 -13.23 -7.17
CA GLU A 120 12.11 -12.50 -8.17
C GLU A 120 10.92 -13.36 -8.60
N LEU A 121 9.75 -12.75 -8.69
CA LEU A 121 8.54 -13.34 -9.24
C LEU A 121 8.62 -13.34 -10.76
N ASP A 122 8.39 -14.51 -11.36
CA ASP A 122 8.39 -14.63 -12.82
C ASP A 122 7.18 -13.89 -13.46
N PRO A 123 7.23 -13.60 -14.78
CA PRO A 123 6.17 -12.86 -15.45
C PRO A 123 4.79 -13.53 -15.39
N VAL A 124 4.72 -14.87 -15.23
CA VAL A 124 3.46 -15.60 -15.14
C VAL A 124 2.82 -15.34 -13.78
N ASP A 125 3.60 -15.41 -12.69
CA ASP A 125 3.10 -15.13 -11.35
C ASP A 125 2.78 -13.65 -11.15
N MET A 126 3.58 -12.75 -11.73
CA MET A 126 3.29 -11.31 -11.74
C MET A 126 1.92 -11.03 -12.38
N LYS A 127 1.65 -11.64 -13.54
CA LYS A 127 0.37 -11.51 -14.22
C LYS A 127 -0.78 -12.14 -13.43
N GLU A 128 -0.53 -13.26 -12.76
CA GLU A 128 -1.51 -13.90 -11.87
C GLU A 128 -1.88 -12.98 -10.70
N LEU A 129 -0.90 -12.29 -10.12
CA LEU A 129 -1.09 -11.31 -9.04
C LEU A 129 -1.70 -9.98 -9.54
N GLU A 130 -1.51 -9.61 -10.81
CA GLU A 130 -2.21 -8.47 -11.42
C GLU A 130 -3.69 -8.78 -11.70
N SER A 131 -4.01 -10.04 -12.03
CA SER A 131 -5.41 -10.48 -12.19
C SER A 131 -6.24 -10.35 -10.91
N PHE A 132 -5.55 -10.11 -9.80
CA PHE A 132 -6.08 -9.87 -8.49
C PHE A 132 -6.69 -8.45 -8.42
N ASN A 133 -7.84 -8.27 -9.06
CA ASN A 133 -8.50 -6.98 -9.06
C ASN A 133 -9.05 -6.64 -7.65
N LEU A 134 -8.27 -5.89 -6.88
CA LEU A 134 -8.63 -5.36 -5.56
C LEU A 134 -9.91 -4.48 -5.62
N GLU A 135 -10.26 -3.92 -6.79
CA GLU A 135 -11.50 -3.15 -6.97
C GLU A 135 -12.75 -4.00 -6.72
N ALA A 136 -12.74 -5.27 -7.15
CA ALA A 136 -13.88 -6.18 -6.96
C ALA A 136 -14.11 -6.54 -5.48
N ARG A 137 -13.13 -6.26 -4.61
CA ARG A 137 -13.12 -6.59 -3.18
C ARG A 137 -13.26 -5.37 -2.27
N GLY A 138 -13.34 -4.16 -2.83
CA GLY A 138 -13.55 -2.92 -2.10
C GLY A 138 -12.27 -2.33 -1.46
N ARG A 139 -12.25 -1.00 -1.29
CA ARG A 139 -11.12 -0.29 -0.68
C ARG A 139 -11.14 -0.43 0.85
N LEU A 140 -10.00 -0.79 1.43
CA LEU A 140 -9.83 -0.88 2.89
C LEU A 140 -9.94 0.48 3.59
N CYS A 141 -9.41 1.52 2.94
CA CYS A 141 -9.48 2.90 3.40
C CYS A 141 -10.43 3.70 2.50
N HIS A 142 -11.73 3.41 2.60
CA HIS A 142 -12.75 4.06 1.78
C HIS A 142 -13.21 5.42 2.34
N GLN A 143 -12.82 5.81 3.56
CA GLN A 143 -13.13 7.13 4.16
C GLN A 143 -14.63 7.50 4.05
N GLN A 144 -15.54 6.58 4.41
CA GLN A 144 -16.99 6.77 4.20
C GLN A 144 -17.52 8.06 4.83
N TRP A 145 -16.96 8.46 5.97
CA TRP A 145 -17.35 9.64 6.71
C TRP A 145 -17.11 10.96 5.95
N ASP A 146 -16.24 10.98 4.94
CA ASP A 146 -15.94 12.16 4.11
C ASP A 146 -16.51 12.07 2.69
N LYS A 147 -17.39 11.11 2.42
CA LYS A 147 -17.88 10.83 1.05
C LYS A 147 -18.61 12.01 0.39
N SER A 148 -19.17 12.92 1.19
CA SER A 148 -19.85 14.14 0.71
C SER A 148 -18.89 15.30 0.41
N HIS A 149 -17.61 15.17 0.78
CA HIS A 149 -16.64 16.24 0.58
C HIS A 149 -16.35 16.44 -0.92
N LYS A 150 -16.28 17.71 -1.37
CA LYS A 150 -16.08 18.06 -2.79
C LYS A 150 -14.85 17.41 -3.42
N TYR A 151 -13.81 17.18 -2.63
CA TYR A 151 -12.55 16.58 -3.08
C TYR A 151 -12.39 15.12 -2.64
N TYR A 152 -13.49 14.43 -2.33
CA TYR A 152 -13.46 13.01 -2.00
C TYR A 152 -12.95 12.21 -3.22
N PRO A 153 -11.86 11.45 -3.08
CA PRO A 153 -11.13 10.97 -4.25
C PRO A 153 -11.64 9.69 -4.88
N PHE A 154 -12.58 9.00 -4.25
CA PHE A 154 -13.02 7.69 -4.71
C PHE A 154 -14.33 7.73 -5.50
N ASN A 155 -14.82 8.93 -5.84
CA ASN A 155 -15.99 9.12 -6.72
C ASN A 155 -15.60 9.40 -8.19
N ILE A 156 -14.30 9.49 -8.49
CA ILE A 156 -13.78 9.70 -9.84
C ILE A 156 -13.13 8.41 -10.34
N GLU A 157 -13.32 8.11 -11.63
CA GLU A 157 -12.61 7.01 -12.30
C GLU A 157 -11.15 7.44 -12.52
N PHE A 158 -10.21 6.49 -12.44
CA PHE A 158 -8.88 6.65 -13.02
C PHE A 158 -8.79 5.93 -14.37
#